data_AF-A0A1R3XM20-F1
#
_entry.id   AF-A0A1R3XM20-F1
#
_cell.length_a   1.000
_cell.length_b   1.000
_cell.length_c   1.000
_cell.angle_alpha   90.00
_cell.angle_beta   90.00
_cell.angle_gamma   90.00
#
_symmetry.space_group_name_H-M   'P 1'
#
loop_
_entity.id
_entity.type
_entity.pdbx_description
1 polymer ?
#
loop_
_entity_poly.entity_id
_entity_poly.type
_entity_poly.pdbx_seq_one_letter_code
_entity_poly.pdbx_strand_id
1 'polypeptide(L)'
;MHKLLVLLLAIAAFSCTNKPGSTAQSANSEQLVFDRIAYVYQLKPTIAKDIWPGFDEERYDVPLIYYTDSSSFIANPTDKFLQMYSPALVFQNSALQIYKTAARLDSTPFHMAVGFSFSDASDYDYFSPFMHCSSLEETAKVVTDVAATEVWVSMVVHEYFHGFQLQHKSYRQYFADSLGSFNKGLLKGLYKDQVWFKKQIDQENTLLLQALETDNRDEIRKLLSAFFKERENRRNETMLKHDVDIGAAEKLYETMEGTARYVEQKLYEKFSQKQPDANLQRADSAYQGYEYFKSHKLDNDKWLYLTAESGVYFYATGFNMARVLDKLGVPYKERLFKESKLSLEDILRTI
;
A
#
# COMPACT_ATOMS: atom_id res chain seq x y z
N MET A 1 -8.56 24.42 4.55
CA MET A 1 -9.15 23.28 3.81
C MET A 1 -8.02 22.35 3.41
N HIS A 2 -7.83 21.23 4.10
CA HIS A 2 -6.80 20.25 3.76
C HIS A 2 -7.52 18.91 3.57
N LYS A 3 -7.92 18.61 2.33
CA LYS A 3 -8.22 17.22 1.94
C LYS A 3 -6.89 16.47 2.02
N LEU A 4 -6.81 15.44 2.87
CA LEU A 4 -5.60 14.65 3.01
C LEU A 4 -5.63 13.54 1.95
N LEU A 5 -4.97 13.79 0.83
CA LEU A 5 -4.63 12.72 -0.11
C LEU A 5 -3.27 12.14 0.32
N VAL A 6 -3.22 10.87 0.70
CA VAL A 6 -1.94 10.15 0.75
C VAL A 6 -1.55 9.85 -0.69
N LEU A 7 -0.96 10.85 -1.33
CA LEU A 7 -0.63 10.80 -2.76
C LEU A 7 0.71 10.07 -2.94
N LEU A 8 0.65 8.85 -3.48
CA LEU A 8 1.82 8.09 -3.88
C LEU A 8 2.01 8.16 -5.39
N LEU A 9 3.13 8.78 -5.78
CA LEU A 9 3.64 8.97 -7.16
C LEU A 9 2.65 9.58 -8.16
N ALA A 10 2.61 10.92 -8.23
CA ALA A 10 2.17 11.63 -9.44
C ALA A 10 3.37 11.98 -10.31
N ILE A 11 3.51 11.29 -11.45
CA ILE A 11 4.33 11.77 -12.58
C ILE A 11 3.35 12.47 -13.52
N ALA A 12 3.51 13.79 -13.66
CA ALA A 12 2.72 14.59 -14.59
C ALA A 12 3.29 14.42 -16.01
N ALA A 13 2.53 13.80 -16.91
CA ALA A 13 2.76 13.89 -18.34
C ALA A 13 1.43 14.16 -19.06
N PHE A 14 1.34 15.33 -19.70
CA PHE A 14 0.25 15.70 -20.61
C PHE A 14 0.44 15.00 -21.95
N SER A 15 -0.60 14.33 -22.47
CA SER A 15 -0.86 14.26 -23.91
C SER A 15 -2.30 13.80 -24.18
N CYS A 16 -3.07 14.68 -24.80
CA CYS A 16 -4.41 14.42 -25.30
C CYS A 16 -4.33 13.71 -26.65
N THR A 17 -5.08 12.62 -26.84
CA THR A 17 -5.80 12.36 -28.11
C THR A 17 -7.06 11.54 -27.83
N ASN A 18 -8.22 12.10 -28.18
CA ASN A 18 -9.51 11.40 -28.15
C ASN A 18 -9.69 10.62 -29.46
N LYS A 19 -10.26 9.41 -29.38
CA LYS A 19 -11.06 8.83 -30.47
C LYS A 19 -12.35 8.23 -29.91
N PRO A 20 -13.50 8.45 -30.57
CA PRO A 20 -14.78 7.98 -30.07
C PRO A 20 -15.21 6.63 -30.70
N GLY A 21 -15.90 5.82 -29.91
CA GLY A 21 -16.90 4.87 -30.37
C GLY A 21 -16.76 3.45 -29.84
N SER A 22 -17.73 2.96 -29.06
CA SER A 22 -18.71 1.98 -29.56
C SER A 22 -19.57 1.39 -28.43
N THR A 23 -20.87 1.31 -28.67
CA THR A 23 -21.88 0.84 -27.70
C THR A 23 -21.93 -0.69 -27.55
N ALA A 24 -21.34 -1.48 -28.46
CA ALA A 24 -21.25 -2.95 -28.31
C ALA A 24 -19.96 -3.41 -27.60
N GLN A 25 -18.89 -2.61 -27.65
CA GLN A 25 -17.64 -2.85 -26.92
C GLN A 25 -17.81 -2.51 -25.42
N SER A 26 -18.79 -1.66 -25.09
CA SER A 26 -19.10 -1.21 -23.73
C SER A 26 -19.49 -2.34 -22.77
N ALA A 27 -20.32 -3.30 -23.20
CA ALA A 27 -20.75 -4.42 -22.34
C ALA A 27 -19.60 -5.39 -22.02
N ASN A 28 -18.71 -5.62 -22.98
CA ASN A 28 -17.53 -6.47 -22.78
C ASN A 28 -16.45 -5.73 -21.95
N SER A 29 -16.36 -4.40 -22.07
CA SER A 29 -15.44 -3.59 -21.25
C SER A 29 -15.87 -3.45 -19.79
N GLU A 30 -17.19 -3.39 -19.52
CA GLU A 30 -17.68 -3.31 -18.13
C GLU A 30 -17.54 -4.64 -17.40
N GLN A 31 -17.80 -5.76 -18.08
CA GLN A 31 -17.57 -7.07 -17.49
C GLN A 31 -16.11 -7.24 -17.04
N LEU A 32 -15.14 -6.76 -17.84
CA LEU A 32 -13.73 -6.78 -17.46
C LEU A 32 -13.44 -5.95 -16.21
N VAL A 33 -14.11 -4.81 -16.02
CA VAL A 33 -14.01 -4.02 -14.77
C VAL A 33 -14.51 -4.85 -13.59
N PHE A 34 -15.66 -5.51 -13.73
CA PHE A 34 -16.22 -6.35 -12.67
C PHE A 34 -15.30 -7.52 -12.33
N ASP A 35 -14.74 -8.18 -13.34
CA ASP A 35 -13.84 -9.32 -13.16
C ASP A 35 -12.55 -8.91 -12.43
N ARG A 36 -11.96 -7.76 -12.80
CA ARG A 36 -10.77 -7.22 -12.12
C ARG A 36 -11.05 -6.79 -10.69
N ILE A 37 -12.19 -6.13 -10.43
CA ILE A 37 -12.59 -5.80 -9.04
C ILE A 37 -12.84 -7.07 -8.25
N ALA A 38 -13.60 -8.03 -8.79
CA ALA A 38 -13.86 -9.31 -8.13
C ALA A 38 -12.56 -10.04 -7.80
N TYR A 39 -11.58 -10.00 -8.70
CA TYR A 39 -10.27 -10.59 -8.49
C TYR A 39 -9.51 -9.96 -7.32
N VAL A 40 -9.50 -8.63 -7.17
CA VAL A 40 -8.95 -7.97 -5.96
C VAL A 40 -9.58 -8.54 -4.69
N TYR A 41 -10.90 -8.69 -4.66
CA TYR A 41 -11.62 -9.23 -3.49
C TYR A 41 -11.31 -10.71 -3.24
N GLN A 42 -11.12 -11.52 -4.29
CA GLN A 42 -10.72 -12.94 -4.17
C GLN A 42 -9.31 -13.13 -3.62
N LEU A 43 -8.44 -12.11 -3.66
CA LEU A 43 -7.12 -12.17 -3.04
C LEU A 43 -7.18 -12.02 -1.53
N LYS A 44 -8.21 -11.36 -0.97
CA LYS A 44 -8.27 -11.08 0.48
C LYS A 44 -8.19 -12.33 1.34
N PRO A 45 -8.93 -13.44 1.07
CA PRO A 45 -8.81 -14.65 1.88
C PRO A 45 -7.43 -15.31 1.76
N THR A 46 -6.75 -15.18 0.61
CA THR A 46 -5.38 -15.69 0.43
C THR A 46 -4.41 -14.90 1.30
N ILE A 47 -4.54 -13.57 1.30
CA ILE A 47 -3.73 -12.67 2.13
C ILE A 47 -4.00 -12.93 3.61
N ALA A 48 -5.27 -13.03 4.01
CA ALA A 48 -5.68 -13.27 5.39
C ALA A 48 -5.10 -14.57 5.95
N LYS A 49 -5.18 -15.65 5.18
CA LYS A 49 -4.72 -16.97 5.59
C LYS A 49 -3.20 -17.06 5.70
N ASP A 50 -2.48 -16.55 4.70
CA ASP A 50 -1.07 -16.90 4.51
C ASP A 50 -0.09 -15.75 4.78
N ILE A 51 -0.57 -14.49 4.82
CA ILE A 51 0.29 -13.30 4.84
C ILE A 51 -0.01 -12.44 6.07
N TRP A 52 -1.26 -11.99 6.22
CA TRP A 52 -1.69 -11.07 7.26
C TRP A 52 -3.07 -11.43 7.82
N PRO A 53 -3.14 -12.11 8.99
CA PRO A 53 -4.41 -12.51 9.59
C PRO A 53 -5.40 -11.36 9.78
N GLY A 54 -6.67 -11.64 9.47
CA GLY A 54 -7.79 -10.71 9.61
C GLY A 54 -8.00 -9.77 8.43
N PHE A 55 -7.18 -9.84 7.38
CA PHE A 55 -7.30 -8.95 6.20
C PHE A 55 -8.62 -9.08 5.41
N ASP A 56 -9.32 -10.21 5.53
CA ASP A 56 -10.62 -10.47 4.91
C ASP A 56 -11.81 -10.25 5.86
N GLU A 57 -11.58 -9.77 7.09
CA GLU A 57 -12.66 -9.47 8.03
C GLU A 57 -13.43 -8.22 7.58
N GLU A 58 -14.76 -8.34 7.48
CA GLU A 58 -15.66 -7.27 7.02
C GLU A 58 -15.46 -5.94 7.77
N ARG A 59 -15.21 -5.99 9.09
CA ARG A 59 -14.99 -4.80 9.92
C ARG A 59 -13.72 -4.02 9.58
N TYR A 60 -12.79 -4.63 8.84
CA TYR A 60 -11.54 -4.01 8.39
C TYR A 60 -11.53 -3.80 6.88
N ASP A 61 -12.63 -4.08 6.19
CA ASP A 61 -12.76 -3.82 4.78
C ASP A 61 -12.96 -2.33 4.50
N VAL A 62 -12.60 -1.89 3.28
CA VAL A 62 -12.82 -0.52 2.80
C VAL A 62 -13.51 -0.57 1.44
N PRO A 63 -14.40 0.37 1.09
CA PRO A 63 -14.92 0.42 -0.27
C PRO A 63 -13.79 0.71 -1.27
N LEU A 64 -13.91 0.17 -2.48
CA LEU A 64 -12.95 0.41 -3.57
C LEU A 64 -13.60 1.26 -4.66
N ILE A 65 -12.96 2.35 -5.04
CA ILE A 65 -13.32 3.22 -6.15
C ILE A 65 -12.35 2.97 -7.31
N TYR A 66 -12.86 2.38 -8.38
CA TYR A 66 -12.17 2.06 -9.62
C TYR A 66 -12.45 3.15 -10.67
N TYR A 67 -11.42 3.86 -11.10
CA TYR A 67 -11.52 4.98 -12.04
C TYR A 67 -11.17 4.53 -13.46
N THR A 68 -12.09 4.72 -14.40
CA THR A 68 -11.81 4.67 -15.84
C THR A 68 -11.56 6.08 -16.39
N ASP A 69 -11.36 6.18 -17.69
CA ASP A 69 -11.30 7.46 -18.42
C ASP A 69 -12.58 8.30 -18.28
N SER A 70 -13.73 7.65 -18.10
CA SER A 70 -15.06 8.24 -18.30
C SER A 70 -16.01 8.06 -17.12
N SER A 71 -15.80 7.07 -16.25
CA SER A 71 -16.69 6.76 -15.13
C SER A 71 -15.92 6.23 -13.92
N SER A 72 -16.59 6.20 -12.76
CA SER A 72 -16.08 5.53 -11.57
C SER A 72 -17.02 4.39 -11.17
N PHE A 73 -16.44 3.24 -10.84
CA PHE A 73 -17.12 2.07 -10.30
C PHE A 73 -16.76 1.93 -8.82
N ILE A 74 -17.76 1.68 -7.98
CA ILE A 74 -17.59 1.64 -6.53
C ILE A 74 -18.06 0.30 -6.01
N ALA A 75 -17.12 -0.47 -5.47
CA ALA A 75 -17.36 -1.75 -4.84
C ALA A 75 -17.68 -1.56 -3.36
N ASN A 76 -18.80 -2.14 -2.92
CA ASN A 76 -19.29 -2.13 -1.55
C ASN A 76 -19.28 -0.71 -0.90
N PRO A 77 -19.89 0.31 -1.54
CA PRO A 77 -19.94 1.67 -0.99
C PRO A 77 -20.65 1.73 0.36
N THR A 78 -20.32 2.75 1.15
CA THR A 78 -21.09 3.10 2.35
C THR A 78 -22.44 3.72 1.99
N ASP A 79 -23.42 3.63 2.89
CA ASP A 79 -24.72 4.30 2.71
C ASP A 79 -24.58 5.81 2.47
N LYS A 80 -23.60 6.44 3.13
CA LYS A 80 -23.31 7.86 2.94
C LYS A 80 -22.88 8.18 1.52
N PHE A 81 -22.03 7.33 0.93
CA PHE A 81 -21.62 7.47 -0.46
C PHE A 81 -22.82 7.32 -1.40
N LEU A 82 -23.66 6.30 -1.16
CA LEU A 82 -24.86 6.05 -1.97
C LEU A 82 -25.83 7.23 -1.94
N GLN A 83 -26.07 7.82 -0.76
CA GLN A 83 -26.93 9.00 -0.62
C GLN A 83 -26.36 10.23 -1.33
N MET A 84 -25.05 10.43 -1.27
CA MET A 84 -24.39 11.61 -1.85
C MET A 84 -24.35 11.58 -3.38
N TYR A 85 -24.02 10.43 -3.98
CA TYR A 85 -23.76 10.33 -5.42
C TYR A 85 -24.85 9.63 -6.20
N SER A 86 -25.77 8.92 -5.52
CA SER A 86 -26.85 8.13 -6.15
C SER A 86 -26.39 7.29 -7.36
N PRO A 87 -25.29 6.51 -7.25
CA PRO A 87 -24.77 5.74 -8.38
C PRO A 87 -25.70 4.56 -8.71
N ALA A 88 -25.66 4.08 -9.96
CA ALA A 88 -26.50 2.96 -10.40
C ALA A 88 -25.86 1.62 -10.03
N LEU A 89 -26.61 0.69 -9.43
CA LEU A 89 -26.15 -0.69 -9.23
C LEU A 89 -26.00 -1.39 -10.59
N VAL A 90 -24.80 -1.86 -10.91
CA VAL A 90 -24.47 -2.48 -12.21
C VAL A 90 -24.03 -3.94 -12.11
N PHE A 91 -23.59 -4.38 -10.93
CA PHE A 91 -23.24 -5.78 -10.67
C PHE A 91 -23.52 -6.14 -9.21
N GLN A 92 -24.00 -7.36 -8.98
CA GLN A 92 -24.18 -7.89 -7.63
C GLN A 92 -24.00 -9.40 -7.60
N ASN A 93 -23.28 -9.88 -6.59
CA ASN A 93 -23.30 -11.27 -6.14
C ASN A 93 -23.37 -11.32 -4.60
N SER A 94 -23.11 -12.47 -3.99
CA SER A 94 -23.20 -12.66 -2.53
C SER A 94 -22.14 -11.89 -1.73
N ALA A 95 -21.03 -11.48 -2.34
CA ALA A 95 -19.88 -10.85 -1.66
C ALA A 95 -19.58 -9.43 -2.18
N LEU A 96 -20.16 -9.04 -3.32
CA LEU A 96 -19.78 -7.82 -4.03
C LEU A 96 -21.00 -7.13 -4.63
N GLN A 97 -21.13 -5.84 -4.35
CA GLN A 97 -22.03 -4.92 -5.03
C GLN A 97 -21.19 -3.84 -5.70
N ILE A 98 -21.34 -3.67 -7.02
CA ILE A 98 -20.62 -2.64 -7.77
C ILE A 98 -21.64 -1.63 -8.31
N TYR A 99 -21.41 -0.38 -7.97
CA TYR A 99 -22.18 0.76 -8.43
C TYR A 99 -21.38 1.58 -9.44
N LYS A 100 -22.05 2.19 -10.41
CA LYS A 100 -21.43 3.03 -11.45
C LYS A 100 -21.96 4.45 -11.37
N THR A 101 -21.05 5.41 -11.46
CA THR A 101 -21.36 6.82 -11.64
C THR A 101 -21.45 7.17 -13.12
N ALA A 102 -22.32 8.12 -13.49
CA ALA A 102 -22.49 8.54 -14.89
C ALA A 102 -21.25 9.24 -15.47
N ALA A 103 -20.43 9.83 -14.60
CA ALA A 103 -19.16 10.46 -14.93
C ALA A 103 -18.14 10.16 -13.83
N ARG A 104 -16.85 10.30 -14.15
CA ARG A 104 -15.75 10.19 -13.18
C ARG A 104 -15.97 11.12 -11.97
N LEU A 105 -15.67 10.64 -10.77
CA LEU A 105 -15.87 11.40 -9.52
C LEU A 105 -15.01 12.67 -9.39
N ASP A 106 -13.87 12.71 -10.09
CA ASP A 106 -12.96 13.84 -10.11
C ASP A 106 -12.17 13.92 -11.42
N SER A 107 -11.38 14.99 -11.59
CA SER A 107 -10.53 15.23 -12.75
C SER A 107 -9.07 14.80 -12.56
N THR A 108 -8.71 14.17 -11.43
CA THR A 108 -7.34 13.74 -11.16
C THR A 108 -7.00 12.59 -12.11
N PRO A 109 -5.97 12.68 -12.97
CA PRO A 109 -5.75 11.71 -14.04
C PRO A 109 -5.50 10.28 -13.55
N PHE A 110 -4.80 10.12 -12.42
CA PHE A 110 -4.37 8.84 -11.89
C PHE A 110 -4.63 8.74 -10.38
N HIS A 111 -5.18 7.59 -9.96
CA HIS A 111 -5.40 7.22 -8.57
C HIS A 111 -4.71 5.90 -8.25
N MET A 112 -3.96 5.87 -7.17
CA MET A 112 -3.46 4.65 -6.53
C MET A 112 -3.14 5.02 -5.09
N ALA A 113 -4.18 5.12 -4.27
CA ALA A 113 -4.07 5.66 -2.92
C ALA A 113 -5.27 5.27 -2.07
N VAL A 114 -5.08 5.22 -0.75
CA VAL A 114 -6.19 5.33 0.20
C VAL A 114 -6.46 6.78 0.58
N GLY A 115 -7.73 7.17 0.50
CA GLY A 115 -8.21 8.52 0.79
C GLY A 115 -9.26 8.53 1.90
N PHE A 116 -9.22 9.58 2.73
CA PHE A 116 -10.27 9.92 3.69
C PHE A 116 -10.13 11.34 4.26
N SER A 117 -11.22 11.88 4.79
CA SER A 117 -11.28 13.21 5.39
C SER A 117 -11.34 13.14 6.93
N PHE A 118 -10.61 14.03 7.59
CA PHE A 118 -10.72 14.26 9.04
C PHE A 118 -11.48 15.53 9.40
N SER A 119 -11.77 16.37 8.40
CA SER A 119 -12.09 17.77 8.63
C SER A 119 -13.54 18.16 8.37
N ASP A 120 -14.23 17.43 7.50
CA ASP A 120 -15.59 17.77 7.09
C ASP A 120 -16.51 16.56 7.22
N ALA A 121 -17.41 16.61 8.22
CA ALA A 121 -18.37 15.55 8.47
C ALA A 121 -19.40 15.39 7.34
N SER A 122 -19.46 16.30 6.36
CA SER A 122 -20.29 16.13 5.17
C SER A 122 -19.64 15.24 4.11
N ASP A 123 -18.30 15.17 4.03
CA ASP A 123 -17.57 14.37 3.04
C ASP A 123 -17.92 12.87 3.16
N TYR A 124 -18.12 12.17 2.05
CA TYR A 124 -18.47 10.74 2.06
C TYR A 124 -17.42 9.85 2.75
N ASP A 125 -16.17 10.31 2.78
CA ASP A 125 -15.00 9.63 3.33
C ASP A 125 -14.59 10.17 4.72
N TYR A 126 -15.47 10.92 5.41
CA TYR A 126 -15.19 11.41 6.76
C TYR A 126 -14.93 10.26 7.75
N PHE A 127 -13.69 10.14 8.24
CA PHE A 127 -13.20 9.01 9.06
C PHE A 127 -13.46 7.61 8.47
N SER A 128 -13.73 7.54 7.16
CA SER A 128 -14.07 6.31 6.45
C SER A 128 -13.11 6.16 5.27
N PRO A 129 -12.04 5.35 5.40
CA PRO A 129 -11.10 5.10 4.32
C PRO A 129 -11.76 4.50 3.08
N PHE A 130 -11.38 5.00 1.91
CA PHE A 130 -11.71 4.43 0.60
C PHE A 130 -10.41 4.08 -0.12
N MET A 131 -10.37 2.92 -0.77
CA MET A 131 -9.31 2.56 -1.69
C MET A 131 -9.60 3.14 -3.07
N HIS A 132 -8.73 3.99 -3.61
CA HIS A 132 -8.85 4.57 -4.94
C HIS A 132 -7.82 3.95 -5.88
N CYS A 133 -8.28 3.32 -6.96
CA CYS A 133 -7.41 2.84 -8.03
C CYS A 133 -7.91 3.26 -9.41
N SER A 134 -6.99 3.71 -10.24
CA SER A 134 -7.17 3.79 -11.68
C SER A 134 -7.20 2.39 -12.29
N SER A 135 -7.94 2.24 -13.39
CA SER A 135 -7.91 1.03 -14.21
C SER A 135 -6.49 0.69 -14.65
N LEU A 136 -6.25 -0.55 -15.09
CA LEU A 136 -4.95 -0.92 -15.64
C LEU A 136 -4.59 0.00 -16.82
N GLU A 137 -5.56 0.33 -17.67
CA GLU A 137 -5.38 1.20 -18.83
C GLU A 137 -5.02 2.63 -18.42
N GLU A 138 -5.69 3.20 -17.42
CA GLU A 138 -5.35 4.53 -16.89
C GLU A 138 -4.00 4.51 -16.14
N THR A 139 -3.68 3.40 -15.47
CA THR A 139 -2.40 3.22 -14.77
C THR A 139 -1.24 3.17 -15.77
N ALA A 140 -1.37 2.40 -16.86
CA ALA A 140 -0.32 2.25 -17.88
C ALA A 140 0.03 3.57 -18.60
N LYS A 141 -0.86 4.58 -18.57
CA LYS A 141 -0.56 5.93 -19.09
C LYS A 141 0.44 6.70 -18.23
N VAL A 142 0.59 6.34 -16.95
CA VAL A 142 1.43 7.05 -15.97
C VAL A 142 2.58 6.18 -15.48
N VAL A 143 2.33 4.89 -15.25
CA VAL A 143 3.31 3.91 -14.78
C VAL A 143 3.52 2.88 -15.89
N THR A 144 4.42 3.18 -16.82
CA THR A 144 4.57 2.45 -18.09
C THR A 144 5.06 1.00 -17.93
N ASP A 145 5.69 0.69 -16.80
CA ASP A 145 6.22 -0.66 -16.52
C ASP A 145 5.13 -1.60 -15.97
N VAL A 146 3.91 -1.10 -15.74
CA VAL A 146 2.76 -1.88 -15.25
C VAL A 146 1.87 -2.24 -16.43
N ALA A 147 2.20 -3.35 -17.08
CA ALA A 147 1.48 -3.84 -18.26
C ALA A 147 0.62 -5.09 -17.99
N ALA A 148 0.84 -5.79 -16.88
CA ALA A 148 0.14 -7.01 -16.53
C ALA A 148 -0.86 -6.78 -15.39
N THR A 149 -2.03 -7.41 -15.48
CA THR A 149 -3.10 -7.30 -14.47
C THR A 149 -2.63 -7.72 -13.09
N GLU A 150 -1.78 -8.74 -13.01
CA GLU A 150 -1.25 -9.24 -11.74
C GLU A 150 -0.21 -8.32 -11.09
N VAL A 151 0.47 -7.48 -11.88
CA VAL A 151 1.34 -6.42 -11.34
C VAL A 151 0.51 -5.21 -10.91
N TRP A 152 -0.53 -4.85 -11.67
CA TRP A 152 -1.45 -3.80 -11.26
C TRP A 152 -2.21 -4.17 -9.98
N VAL A 153 -2.66 -5.42 -9.84
CA VAL A 153 -3.41 -5.85 -8.65
C VAL A 153 -2.55 -5.81 -7.39
N SER A 154 -1.23 -6.02 -7.47
CA SER A 154 -0.37 -5.92 -6.29
C SER A 154 -0.24 -4.48 -5.81
N MET A 155 -0.20 -3.50 -6.72
CA MET A 155 -0.29 -2.08 -6.38
C MET A 155 -1.63 -1.75 -5.73
N VAL A 156 -2.74 -2.28 -6.27
CA VAL A 156 -4.06 -2.09 -5.67
C VAL A 156 -4.09 -2.66 -4.26
N VAL A 157 -3.57 -3.88 -4.04
CA VAL A 157 -3.53 -4.53 -2.73
C VAL A 157 -2.63 -3.78 -1.76
N HIS A 158 -1.50 -3.21 -2.21
CA HIS A 158 -0.63 -2.37 -1.38
C HIS A 158 -1.43 -1.23 -0.75
N GLU A 159 -2.12 -0.46 -1.58
CA GLU A 159 -2.92 0.66 -1.12
C GLU A 159 -4.14 0.18 -0.31
N TYR A 160 -4.81 -0.89 -0.74
CA TYR A 160 -5.90 -1.51 0.03
C TYR A 160 -5.46 -1.86 1.46
N PHE A 161 -4.21 -2.30 1.62
CA PHE A 161 -3.63 -2.62 2.91
C PHE A 161 -3.51 -1.38 3.82
N HIS A 162 -3.25 -0.19 3.28
CA HIS A 162 -3.38 1.05 4.05
C HIS A 162 -4.81 1.29 4.52
N GLY A 163 -5.81 0.93 3.72
CA GLY A 163 -7.22 0.99 4.09
C GLY A 163 -7.49 0.07 5.29
N PHE A 164 -7.02 -1.17 5.23
CA PHE A 164 -7.06 -2.12 6.34
C PHE A 164 -6.38 -1.58 7.61
N GLN A 165 -5.16 -1.04 7.49
CA GLN A 165 -4.44 -0.40 8.61
C GLN A 165 -5.30 0.71 9.24
N LEU A 166 -5.86 1.58 8.41
CA LEU A 166 -6.65 2.73 8.82
C LEU A 166 -8.07 2.37 9.29
N GLN A 167 -8.57 1.16 9.04
CA GLN A 167 -9.82 0.70 9.65
C GLN A 167 -9.65 0.41 11.14
N HIS A 168 -8.42 0.11 11.60
CA HIS A 168 -8.15 -0.06 13.02
C HIS A 168 -8.23 1.28 13.75
N LYS A 169 -9.23 1.43 14.63
CA LYS A 169 -9.51 2.68 15.33
C LYS A 169 -8.29 3.26 16.06
N SER A 170 -7.54 2.42 16.78
CA SER A 170 -6.34 2.84 17.52
C SER A 170 -5.27 3.39 16.57
N TYR A 171 -5.02 2.71 15.45
CA TYR A 171 -4.06 3.13 14.45
C TYR A 171 -4.50 4.42 13.73
N ARG A 172 -5.77 4.49 13.31
CA ARG A 172 -6.35 5.68 12.67
C ARG A 172 -6.27 6.92 13.57
N GLN A 173 -6.55 6.77 14.86
CA GLN A 173 -6.45 7.88 15.81
C GLN A 173 -5.01 8.33 15.96
N TYR A 174 -4.06 7.40 16.12
CA TYR A 174 -2.65 7.76 16.21
C TYR A 174 -2.15 8.46 14.94
N PHE A 175 -2.56 7.98 13.77
CA PHE A 175 -2.27 8.62 12.49
C PHE A 175 -2.83 10.05 12.46
N ALA A 176 -4.11 10.23 12.82
CA ALA A 176 -4.79 11.53 12.85
C ALA A 176 -4.10 12.54 13.79
N ASP A 177 -3.80 12.13 15.02
CA ASP A 177 -3.17 12.96 16.04
C ASP A 177 -1.79 13.45 15.62
N SER A 178 -1.15 12.71 14.72
CA SER A 178 0.23 12.94 14.34
C SER A 178 0.39 13.68 13.00
N LEU A 179 -0.71 13.94 12.28
CA LEU A 179 -0.69 14.63 10.98
C LEU A 179 0.01 15.99 11.01
N GLY A 180 -0.17 16.76 12.09
CA GLY A 180 0.45 18.07 12.24
C GLY A 180 1.96 18.02 12.49
N SER A 181 2.46 16.90 13.00
CA SER A 181 3.88 16.67 13.31
C SER A 181 4.63 15.87 12.25
N PHE A 182 3.91 15.22 11.32
CA PHE A 182 4.50 14.29 10.36
C PHE A 182 4.78 14.94 9.02
N ASN A 183 6.06 15.26 8.79
CA ASN A 183 6.51 15.80 7.52
C ASN A 183 7.30 14.73 6.74
N LYS A 184 6.60 13.96 5.88
CA LYS A 184 7.22 13.01 4.93
C LYS A 184 8.30 13.70 4.07
N GLY A 185 8.09 14.97 3.72
CA GLY A 185 9.04 15.80 2.96
C GLY A 185 10.33 16.06 3.72
N LEU A 186 10.26 16.26 5.04
CA LEU A 186 11.45 16.42 5.89
C LEU A 186 12.31 15.15 5.88
N LEU A 187 11.72 13.98 6.13
CA LEU A 187 12.47 12.72 6.13
C LEU A 187 13.12 12.45 4.76
N LYS A 188 12.37 12.71 3.68
CA LYS A 188 12.88 12.65 2.30
C LYS A 188 14.07 13.60 2.09
N GLY A 189 13.94 14.85 2.52
CA GLY A 189 14.97 15.88 2.39
C GLY A 189 16.23 15.53 3.18
N LEU A 190 16.09 15.09 4.44
CA LEU A 190 17.23 14.65 5.26
C LEU A 190 18.01 13.52 4.57
N TYR A 191 17.32 12.48 4.08
CA TYR A 191 17.98 11.37 3.40
C TYR A 191 18.63 11.76 2.07
N LYS A 192 18.01 12.66 1.30
CA LYS A 192 18.53 13.10 0.00
C LYS A 192 19.71 14.08 0.15
N ASP A 193 19.60 15.03 1.06
CA ASP A 193 20.43 16.22 1.09
C ASP A 193 21.52 16.17 2.17
N GLN A 194 21.38 15.30 3.19
CA GLN A 194 22.36 15.16 4.27
C GLN A 194 23.16 13.85 4.15
N VAL A 195 24.42 13.97 3.71
CA VAL A 195 25.33 12.82 3.49
C VAL A 195 25.49 11.95 4.74
N TRP A 196 25.62 12.58 5.92
CA TRP A 196 25.78 11.87 7.19
C TRP A 196 24.52 11.05 7.55
N PHE A 197 23.33 11.64 7.33
CA PHE A 197 22.05 11.00 7.60
C PHE A 197 21.84 9.81 6.67
N LYS A 198 22.08 10.01 5.36
CA LYS A 198 22.00 8.95 4.36
C LYS A 198 22.90 7.77 4.71
N LYS A 199 24.17 8.04 5.05
CA LYS A 199 25.14 7.01 5.41
C LYS A 199 24.69 6.19 6.62
N GLN A 200 24.16 6.84 7.65
CA GLN A 200 23.66 6.14 8.85
C GLN A 200 22.41 5.31 8.55
N ILE A 201 21.47 5.82 7.74
CA ILE A 201 20.31 5.03 7.28
C ILE A 201 20.74 3.80 6.47
N ASP A 202 21.69 3.97 5.54
CA ASP A 202 22.19 2.84 4.75
C ASP A 202 22.85 1.79 5.64
N GLN A 203 23.61 2.23 6.65
CA GLN A 203 24.23 1.35 7.65
C GLN A 203 23.19 0.63 8.51
N GLU A 204 22.15 1.32 8.98
CA GLU A 204 21.00 0.71 9.66
C GLU A 204 20.40 -0.40 8.80
N ASN A 205 20.15 -0.13 7.52
CA ASN A 205 19.57 -1.10 6.61
C ASN A 205 20.51 -2.28 6.34
N THR A 206 21.82 -2.05 6.23
CA THR A 206 22.81 -3.14 6.13
C THR A 206 22.74 -4.09 7.34
N LEU A 207 22.58 -3.57 8.56
CA LEU A 207 22.46 -4.39 9.76
C LEU A 207 21.18 -5.25 9.74
N LEU A 208 20.05 -4.70 9.27
CA LEU A 208 18.81 -5.46 9.07
C LEU A 208 18.99 -6.57 8.01
N LEU A 209 19.68 -6.28 6.90
CA LEU A 209 19.94 -7.27 5.86
C LEU A 209 20.86 -8.39 6.34
N GLN A 210 21.93 -8.07 7.08
CA GLN A 210 22.79 -9.06 7.72
C GLN A 210 22.01 -9.95 8.70
N ALA A 211 21.06 -9.37 9.45
CA ALA A 211 20.20 -10.13 10.36
C ALA A 211 19.26 -11.11 9.61
N LEU A 212 18.89 -10.79 8.36
CA LEU A 212 18.11 -11.67 7.50
C LEU A 212 18.94 -12.81 6.90
N GLU A 213 20.23 -12.57 6.61
CA GLU A 213 21.17 -13.52 6.02
C GLU A 213 21.65 -14.60 7.00
N THR A 214 21.77 -14.28 8.28
CA THR A 214 22.24 -15.23 9.31
C THR A 214 21.11 -16.01 9.96
N ASP A 215 21.33 -17.28 10.29
CA ASP A 215 20.38 -18.11 11.07
C ASP A 215 20.73 -18.19 12.57
N ASN A 216 21.85 -17.59 12.98
CA ASN A 216 22.27 -17.58 14.37
C ASN A 216 21.51 -16.50 15.17
N ARG A 217 20.61 -16.93 16.06
CA ARG A 217 19.80 -16.01 16.89
C ARG A 217 20.62 -15.05 17.75
N ASP A 218 21.76 -15.47 18.28
CA ASP A 218 22.61 -14.58 19.09
C ASP A 218 23.29 -13.52 18.21
N GLU A 219 23.62 -13.87 16.97
CA GLU A 219 24.12 -12.91 16.00
C GLU A 219 23.04 -11.93 15.56
N ILE A 220 21.81 -12.41 15.32
CA ILE A 220 20.66 -11.55 15.03
C ILE A 220 20.47 -10.52 16.14
N ARG A 221 20.50 -10.94 17.42
CA ARG A 221 20.37 -10.01 18.56
C ARG A 221 21.48 -8.95 18.60
N LYS A 222 22.73 -9.34 18.31
CA LYS A 222 23.85 -8.39 18.23
C LYS A 222 23.66 -7.39 17.10
N LEU A 223 23.24 -7.85 15.93
CA LEU A 223 22.97 -7.00 14.76
C LEU A 223 21.81 -6.03 15.02
N LEU A 224 20.73 -6.51 15.67
CA LEU A 224 19.62 -5.65 16.10
C LEU A 224 20.05 -4.62 17.15
N SER A 225 20.87 -5.01 18.12
CA SER A 225 21.44 -4.08 19.10
C SER A 225 22.30 -2.99 18.44
N ALA A 226 23.12 -3.38 17.44
CA ALA A 226 23.91 -2.43 16.66
C ALA A 226 23.00 -1.50 15.83
N PHE A 227 21.95 -2.04 15.21
CA PHE A 227 20.96 -1.27 14.45
C PHE A 227 20.31 -0.18 15.30
N PHE A 228 19.83 -0.54 16.50
CA PHE A 228 19.21 0.44 17.40
C PHE A 228 20.19 1.49 17.89
N LYS A 229 21.45 1.12 18.15
CA LYS A 229 22.49 2.07 18.52
C LYS A 229 22.76 3.08 17.40
N GLU A 230 22.90 2.62 16.15
CA GLU A 230 23.09 3.51 14.99
C GLU A 230 21.89 4.44 14.80
N ARG A 231 20.67 3.90 14.93
CA ARG A 231 19.42 4.66 14.85
C ARG A 231 19.32 5.74 15.91
N GLU A 232 19.64 5.42 17.16
CA GLU A 232 19.64 6.39 18.26
C GLU A 232 20.69 7.48 18.05
N ASN A 233 21.89 7.11 17.60
CA ASN A 233 22.93 8.08 17.25
C ASN A 233 22.44 9.05 16.15
N ARG A 234 21.87 8.53 15.06
CA ARG A 234 21.34 9.36 13.96
C ARG A 234 20.22 10.28 14.40
N ARG A 235 19.26 9.77 15.19
CA ARG A 235 18.13 10.59 15.68
C ARG A 235 18.62 11.68 16.63
N ASN A 236 19.57 11.37 17.51
CA ASN A 236 20.22 12.37 18.37
C ASN A 236 20.98 13.42 17.55
N GLU A 237 21.73 13.00 16.53
CA GLU A 237 22.43 13.92 15.63
C GLU A 237 21.46 14.80 14.83
N THR A 238 20.31 14.25 14.42
CA THR A 238 19.23 15.00 13.76
C THR A 238 18.67 16.07 14.68
N MET A 239 18.36 15.72 15.93
CA MET A 239 17.90 16.67 16.94
C MET A 239 18.94 17.78 17.15
N LEU A 240 20.21 17.43 17.32
CA LEU A 240 21.28 18.42 17.56
C LEU A 240 21.53 19.37 16.39
N LYS A 241 21.44 18.87 15.14
CA LYS A 241 21.74 19.67 13.94
C LYS A 241 20.54 20.44 13.39
N HIS A 242 19.33 19.94 13.60
CA HIS A 242 18.12 20.46 12.96
C HIS A 242 17.02 20.88 13.94
N ASP A 243 17.18 20.62 15.24
CA ASP A 243 16.17 20.90 16.28
C ASP A 243 14.80 20.27 15.98
N VAL A 244 14.83 19.04 15.45
CA VAL A 244 13.62 18.28 15.11
C VAL A 244 13.72 16.83 15.59
N ASP A 245 12.67 16.38 16.29
CA ASP A 245 12.44 14.96 16.57
C ASP A 245 11.75 14.29 15.38
N ILE A 246 12.42 13.31 14.78
CA ILE A 246 11.89 12.53 13.66
C ILE A 246 11.37 11.14 14.07
N GLY A 247 11.56 10.73 15.32
CA GLY A 247 11.35 9.35 15.76
C GLY A 247 9.91 8.87 15.59
N ALA A 248 8.93 9.69 15.98
CA ALA A 248 7.52 9.33 15.85
C ALA A 248 7.08 9.20 14.38
N ALA A 249 7.54 10.11 13.52
CA ALA A 249 7.21 10.11 12.09
C ALA A 249 7.83 8.90 11.39
N GLU A 250 9.10 8.62 11.68
CA GLU A 250 9.82 7.49 11.12
C GLU A 250 9.17 6.16 11.53
N LYS A 251 8.85 5.98 12.82
CA LYS A 251 8.14 4.78 13.31
C LYS A 251 6.80 4.57 12.61
N LEU A 252 6.01 5.63 12.41
CA LEU A 252 4.74 5.52 11.71
C LEU A 252 4.97 5.09 10.26
N TYR A 253 5.78 5.83 9.50
CA TYR A 253 5.96 5.57 8.06
C TYR A 253 6.63 4.22 7.79
N GLU A 254 7.64 3.83 8.58
CA GLU A 254 8.25 2.51 8.47
C GLU A 254 7.22 1.40 8.74
N THR A 255 6.35 1.58 9.73
CA THR A 255 5.29 0.61 10.04
C THR A 255 4.24 0.56 8.92
N MET A 256 3.76 1.71 8.48
CA MET A 256 2.70 1.84 7.47
C MET A 256 3.15 1.28 6.11
N GLU A 257 4.24 1.82 5.58
CA GLU A 257 4.73 1.53 4.23
C GLU A 257 5.47 0.20 4.17
N GLY A 258 6.23 -0.12 5.22
CA GLY A 258 6.99 -1.36 5.30
C GLY A 258 6.10 -2.60 5.34
N THR A 259 4.97 -2.55 6.06
CA THR A 259 4.03 -3.67 6.10
C THR A 259 3.18 -3.78 4.83
N ALA A 260 2.85 -2.67 4.16
CA ALA A 260 2.21 -2.71 2.85
C ALA A 260 3.12 -3.35 1.79
N ARG A 261 4.39 -2.96 1.74
CA ARG A 261 5.41 -3.66 0.92
C ARG A 261 5.59 -5.12 1.29
N TYR A 262 5.51 -5.43 2.58
CA TYR A 262 5.60 -6.81 3.04
C TYR A 262 4.47 -7.66 2.46
N VAL A 263 3.24 -7.16 2.50
CA VAL A 263 2.08 -7.85 1.91
C VAL A 263 2.21 -7.96 0.39
N GLU A 264 2.61 -6.90 -0.28
CA GLU A 264 2.85 -6.87 -1.73
C GLU A 264 3.86 -7.94 -2.16
N GLN A 265 5.03 -7.98 -1.50
CA GLN A 265 6.07 -8.94 -1.82
C GLN A 265 5.66 -10.38 -1.51
N LYS A 266 4.93 -10.61 -0.41
CA LYS A 266 4.41 -11.94 -0.08
C LYS A 266 3.34 -12.40 -1.07
N LEU A 267 2.59 -11.46 -1.65
CA LEU A 267 1.66 -11.78 -2.72
C LEU A 267 2.39 -12.26 -3.98
N TYR A 268 3.55 -11.69 -4.33
CA TYR A 268 4.40 -12.19 -5.44
C TYR A 268 4.82 -13.64 -5.22
N GLU A 269 5.28 -13.98 -4.00
CA GLU A 269 5.61 -15.36 -3.64
C GLU A 269 4.39 -16.28 -3.80
N LYS A 270 3.19 -15.84 -3.42
CA LYS A 270 1.96 -16.64 -3.54
C LYS A 270 1.48 -16.80 -4.97
N PHE A 271 1.59 -15.77 -5.80
CA PHE A 271 1.28 -15.86 -7.24
C PHE A 271 2.13 -16.92 -7.94
N SER A 272 3.40 -17.06 -7.58
CA SER A 272 4.26 -18.11 -8.13
C SER A 272 3.75 -19.55 -7.93
N GLN A 273 2.87 -19.75 -6.94
CA GLN A 273 2.33 -21.06 -6.54
C GLN A 273 0.84 -21.23 -6.88
N LYS A 274 0.17 -20.18 -7.36
CA LYS A 274 -1.28 -20.14 -7.57
C LYS A 274 -1.65 -20.63 -8.98
N GLN A 275 -2.80 -21.29 -9.09
CA GLN A 275 -3.39 -21.60 -10.39
C GLN A 275 -4.03 -20.33 -11.00
N PRO A 276 -3.83 -20.06 -12.30
CA PRO A 276 -4.45 -18.93 -12.99
C PRO A 276 -5.97 -18.87 -12.81
N ASP A 277 -6.52 -17.66 -12.70
CA ASP A 277 -7.98 -17.47 -12.75
C ASP A 277 -8.47 -17.67 -14.19
N ALA A 278 -9.31 -18.69 -14.38
CA ALA A 278 -9.77 -19.09 -15.71
C ALA A 278 -10.73 -18.09 -16.37
N ASN A 279 -11.36 -17.20 -15.60
CA ASN A 279 -12.21 -16.14 -16.15
C ASN A 279 -11.33 -14.99 -16.65
N LEU A 280 -10.41 -14.50 -15.81
CA LEU A 280 -9.47 -13.46 -16.24
C LEU A 280 -8.58 -13.91 -17.39
N GLN A 281 -8.12 -15.15 -17.40
CA GLN A 281 -7.31 -15.67 -18.51
C GLN A 281 -8.06 -15.67 -19.86
N ARG A 282 -9.39 -15.71 -19.84
CA ARG A 282 -10.21 -15.60 -21.06
C ARG A 282 -10.61 -14.17 -21.38
N ALA A 283 -10.90 -13.36 -20.36
CA ALA A 283 -11.50 -12.04 -20.52
C ALA A 283 -10.49 -10.88 -20.55
N ASP A 284 -9.32 -11.04 -19.95
CA ASP A 284 -8.32 -9.99 -19.76
C ASP A 284 -7.01 -10.36 -20.48
N SER A 285 -6.76 -9.74 -21.65
CA SER A 285 -5.52 -10.00 -22.40
C SER A 285 -4.25 -9.58 -21.67
N ALA A 286 -4.35 -8.71 -20.66
CA ALA A 286 -3.22 -8.30 -19.84
C ALA A 286 -2.94 -9.26 -18.69
N TYR A 287 -3.86 -10.19 -18.38
CA TYR A 287 -3.64 -11.23 -17.39
C TYR A 287 -2.79 -12.36 -17.97
N GLN A 288 -1.59 -12.55 -17.41
CA GLN A 288 -0.59 -13.49 -17.93
C GLN A 288 -0.55 -14.83 -17.18
N GLY A 289 -1.51 -15.13 -16.32
CA GLY A 289 -1.56 -16.39 -15.58
C GLY A 289 -0.35 -16.60 -14.66
N TYR A 290 0.14 -15.51 -14.05
CA TYR A 290 1.27 -15.48 -13.12
C TYR A 290 2.64 -15.87 -13.68
N GLU A 291 2.82 -15.97 -15.01
CA GLU A 291 4.10 -16.40 -15.60
C GLU A 291 5.30 -15.56 -15.12
N TYR A 292 5.10 -14.24 -14.98
CA TYR A 292 6.10 -13.34 -14.40
C TYR A 292 6.57 -13.77 -13.01
N PHE A 293 5.65 -14.25 -12.16
CA PHE A 293 5.94 -14.57 -10.75
C PHE A 293 6.57 -15.95 -10.57
N LYS A 294 6.41 -16.89 -11.50
CA LYS A 294 6.98 -18.26 -11.38
C LYS A 294 8.50 -18.29 -11.29
N SER A 295 9.17 -17.32 -11.92
CA SER A 295 10.63 -17.18 -11.88
C SER A 295 11.10 -15.96 -11.09
N HIS A 296 10.17 -15.26 -10.42
CA HIS A 296 10.47 -14.07 -9.66
C HIS A 296 11.39 -14.38 -8.47
N LYS A 297 12.39 -13.51 -8.27
CA LYS A 297 13.29 -13.51 -7.12
C LYS A 297 13.31 -12.13 -6.53
N LEU A 298 13.35 -12.04 -5.20
CA LEU A 298 13.42 -10.76 -4.49
C LEU A 298 14.61 -9.90 -4.95
N ASP A 299 15.73 -10.51 -5.30
CA ASP A 299 16.93 -9.81 -5.80
C ASP A 299 16.70 -9.00 -7.09
N ASN A 300 15.63 -9.30 -7.83
CA ASN A 300 15.22 -8.51 -9.00
C ASN A 300 14.53 -7.19 -8.59
N ASP A 301 13.97 -7.13 -7.38
CA ASP A 301 13.21 -6.00 -6.83
C ASP A 301 13.98 -5.32 -5.70
N LYS A 302 15.23 -4.94 -5.97
CA LYS A 302 16.09 -4.21 -5.02
C LYS A 302 15.44 -2.97 -4.43
N TRP A 303 14.57 -2.31 -5.21
CA TRP A 303 13.78 -1.17 -4.76
C TRP A 303 12.92 -1.47 -3.53
N LEU A 304 12.55 -2.73 -3.27
CA LEU A 304 11.80 -3.16 -2.08
C LEU A 304 12.63 -3.05 -0.80
N TYR A 305 13.92 -3.40 -0.83
CA TYR A 305 14.73 -3.66 0.37
C TYR A 305 16.04 -2.87 0.48
N LEU A 306 16.50 -2.20 -0.58
CA LEU A 306 17.66 -1.30 -0.53
C LEU A 306 17.19 0.15 -0.41
N THR A 307 17.67 0.85 0.62
CA THR A 307 17.36 2.27 0.87
C THR A 307 17.78 3.18 -0.27
N ALA A 308 18.83 2.84 -1.02
CA ALA A 308 19.32 3.60 -2.16
C ALA A 308 18.46 3.45 -3.42
N GLU A 309 17.73 2.33 -3.55
CA GLU A 309 16.88 2.03 -4.71
C GLU A 309 15.39 2.22 -4.40
N SER A 310 15.03 2.23 -3.12
CA SER A 310 13.70 2.60 -2.68
C SER A 310 13.50 4.10 -2.87
N GLY A 311 12.40 4.51 -3.52
CA GLY A 311 12.06 5.93 -3.69
C GLY A 311 12.04 6.75 -2.39
N VAL A 312 11.90 6.08 -1.24
CA VAL A 312 12.16 6.61 0.11
C VAL A 312 12.71 5.53 1.04
N TYR A 313 13.60 5.90 1.96
CA TYR A 313 14.29 4.92 2.81
C TYR A 313 13.38 4.13 3.75
N PHE A 314 12.36 4.78 4.33
CA PHE A 314 11.51 4.17 5.36
C PHE A 314 10.63 3.02 4.84
N TYR A 315 10.46 2.91 3.52
CA TYR A 315 9.84 1.72 2.93
C TYR A 315 10.76 0.51 3.06
N ALA A 316 12.05 0.67 2.75
CA ALA A 316 13.02 -0.41 2.79
C ALA A 316 13.33 -0.85 4.23
N THR A 317 13.57 0.10 5.13
CA THR A 317 13.84 -0.23 6.54
C THR A 317 12.61 -0.83 7.21
N GLY A 318 11.41 -0.30 6.95
CA GLY A 318 10.14 -0.87 7.40
C GLY A 318 9.90 -2.30 6.89
N PHE A 319 10.08 -2.52 5.59
CA PHE A 319 9.95 -3.84 4.96
C PHE A 319 10.94 -4.86 5.56
N ASN A 320 12.19 -4.47 5.75
CA ASN A 320 13.20 -5.34 6.32
C ASN A 320 12.95 -5.63 7.82
N MET A 321 12.44 -4.67 8.60
CA MET A 321 12.00 -4.94 9.98
C MET A 321 10.88 -5.98 10.02
N ALA A 322 9.86 -5.87 9.16
CA ALA A 322 8.78 -6.86 9.08
C ALA A 322 9.32 -8.25 8.72
N ARG A 323 10.26 -8.34 7.77
CA ARG A 323 10.93 -9.61 7.40
C ARG A 323 11.73 -10.21 8.57
N VAL A 324 12.42 -9.39 9.36
CA VAL A 324 13.17 -9.89 10.53
C VAL A 324 12.22 -10.45 11.57
N LEU A 325 11.11 -9.75 11.87
CA LEU A 325 10.09 -10.23 12.80
C LEU A 325 9.50 -11.58 12.35
N ASP A 326 9.19 -11.72 11.05
CA ASP A 326 8.69 -12.98 10.48
C ASP A 326 9.76 -14.09 10.52
N LYS A 327 11.04 -13.80 10.22
CA LYS A 327 12.16 -14.76 10.32
C LYS A 327 12.30 -15.29 11.75
N LEU A 328 12.08 -14.45 12.75
CA LEU A 328 12.18 -14.79 14.17
C LEU A 328 10.91 -15.46 14.72
N GLY A 329 9.83 -15.57 13.92
CA GLY A 329 8.57 -16.17 14.33
C GLY A 329 7.83 -15.35 15.39
N VAL A 330 8.01 -14.03 15.41
CA VAL A 330 7.36 -13.15 16.40
C VAL A 330 5.88 -12.97 16.02
N PRO A 331 4.91 -13.25 16.92
CA PRO A 331 3.50 -13.11 16.61
C PRO A 331 3.04 -11.65 16.78
N TYR A 332 3.35 -10.78 15.81
CA TYR A 332 3.07 -9.34 15.92
C TYR A 332 1.88 -8.83 15.10
N LYS A 333 1.50 -9.50 14.01
CA LYS A 333 0.53 -8.99 13.02
C LYS A 333 -0.86 -8.73 13.62
N GLU A 334 -1.28 -9.55 14.58
CA GLU A 334 -2.56 -9.37 15.28
C GLU A 334 -2.57 -8.17 16.24
N ARG A 335 -1.41 -7.71 16.67
CA ARG A 335 -1.23 -6.64 17.67
C ARG A 335 -1.00 -5.28 17.00
N LEU A 336 -0.20 -5.26 15.93
CA LEU A 336 0.44 -4.06 15.38
C LEU A 336 -0.51 -2.88 15.15
N PHE A 337 -1.72 -3.11 14.62
CA PHE A 337 -2.68 -2.03 14.36
C PHE A 337 -3.80 -1.93 15.41
N LYS A 338 -3.95 -2.95 16.26
CA LYS A 338 -4.96 -2.97 17.34
C LYS A 338 -4.46 -2.22 18.57
N GLU A 339 -3.19 -2.37 18.91
CA GLU A 339 -2.54 -1.68 20.02
C GLU A 339 -2.16 -0.25 19.63
N SER A 340 -2.48 0.70 20.52
CA SER A 340 -2.22 2.11 20.26
C SER A 340 -0.72 2.40 20.21
N LYS A 341 -0.26 3.10 19.16
CA LYS A 341 1.13 3.54 18.95
C LYS A 341 2.18 2.42 18.82
N LEU A 342 1.78 1.15 18.77
CA LEU A 342 2.72 0.06 18.57
C LEU A 342 3.31 0.13 17.16
N SER A 343 4.63 0.16 17.06
CA SER A 343 5.35 0.16 15.77
C SER A 343 6.17 -1.11 15.59
N LEU A 344 6.61 -1.38 14.34
CA LEU A 344 7.57 -2.46 14.06
C LEU A 344 8.84 -2.32 14.92
N GLU A 345 9.32 -1.08 15.10
CA GLU A 345 10.49 -0.79 15.92
C GLU A 345 10.26 -1.19 17.39
N ASP A 346 9.11 -0.85 17.96
CA ASP A 346 8.82 -1.14 19.37
C ASP A 346 8.77 -2.65 19.63
N ILE A 347 8.24 -3.43 18.69
CA ILE A 347 8.23 -4.90 18.79
C ILE A 347 9.65 -5.46 18.66
N LEU A 348 10.42 -4.97 17.67
CA LEU A 348 11.76 -5.46 17.39
C LEU A 348 12.73 -5.19 18.56
N ARG A 349 12.51 -4.11 19.33
CA ARG A 349 13.26 -3.80 20.56
C ARG A 349 13.02 -4.78 21.72
N THR A 350 11.98 -5.62 21.65
CA THR A 350 11.68 -6.61 22.71
C THR A 350 12.39 -7.96 22.53
N ILE A 351 13.14 -8.12 21.43
CA ILE A 351 13.85 -9.35 21.06
C ILE A 351 15.32 -9.25 21.44
#